data_AF-A0A7M3P102-F1
#
_entry.id   AF-A0A7M3P102-F1
#
_cell.length_a   1.000
_cell.length_b   1.000
_cell.length_c   1.000
_cell.angle_alpha   90.00
_cell.angle_beta   90.00
_cell.angle_gamma   90.00
#
_symmetry.space_group_name_H-M   'P 1'
#
loop_
_entity.id
_entity.type
_entity.pdbx_description
1 polymer ?
#
loop_
_entity_poly.entity_id
_entity_poly.type
_entity_poly.pdbx_seq_one_letter_code
_entity_poly.pdbx_strand_id
1 'polypeptide(L)'
;DPDTPAPPRFLPEFDNLLLAHADRTRVIPPANRGRTWHANMLYCPFLVDGFLAGVWRIIGDALVIEPFGDLTEARRAEVTEEAARMLQVMHPQESYDIRFGTVIP
;
A
#
# COMPACT_ATOMS: atom_id res chain seq x y z
N ASP A 1 -6.13 16.84 -14.28
CA ASP A 1 -5.03 17.08 -15.20
C ASP A 1 -4.23 15.79 -15.30
N PRO A 2 -4.08 15.17 -16.48
CA PRO A 2 -3.31 13.94 -16.66
C PRO A 2 -1.85 14.05 -16.19
N ASP A 3 -1.31 15.27 -16.04
CA ASP A 3 0.06 15.51 -15.59
C ASP A 3 0.19 15.55 -14.05
N THR A 4 -0.92 15.45 -13.32
CA THR A 4 -0.88 15.38 -11.84
C THR A 4 -0.72 13.93 -11.40
N PRO A 5 0.36 13.57 -10.67
CA PRO A 5 0.53 12.24 -10.14
C PRO A 5 -0.64 11.84 -9.25
N ALA A 6 -1.08 10.58 -9.35
CA ALA A 6 -2.11 10.08 -8.46
C ALA A 6 -1.56 10.01 -7.02
N PRO A 7 -2.32 10.49 -6.02
CA PRO A 7 -1.90 10.40 -4.63
C PRO A 7 -1.75 8.92 -4.22
N PRO A 8 -0.87 8.61 -3.26
CA PRO A 8 -0.83 7.27 -2.68
C PRO A 8 -2.18 6.84 -2.12
N ARG A 9 -2.46 5.53 -2.12
CA ARG A 9 -3.70 4.94 -1.57
C ARG A 9 -3.40 3.61 -0.92
N PHE A 10 -3.91 3.42 0.30
CA PHE A 10 -3.91 2.14 1.00
C PHE A 10 -5.23 1.44 0.72
N LEU A 11 -5.17 0.19 0.27
CA LEU A 11 -6.37 -0.58 -0.08
C LEU A 11 -6.48 -1.81 0.83
N PRO A 12 -7.69 -2.33 1.04
CA PRO A 12 -7.86 -3.63 1.67
C PRO A 12 -7.31 -4.76 0.78
N GLU A 13 -6.98 -5.88 1.40
CA GLU A 13 -6.42 -7.08 0.77
C GLU A 13 -7.32 -7.70 -0.31
N PHE A 14 -8.63 -7.43 -0.25
CA PHE A 14 -9.64 -7.89 -1.21
C PHE A 14 -10.17 -6.78 -2.13
N ASP A 15 -9.41 -5.71 -2.35
CA ASP A 15 -9.83 -4.65 -3.26
C ASP A 15 -10.09 -5.19 -4.69
N ASN A 16 -11.17 -4.73 -5.32
CA ASN A 16 -11.59 -5.18 -6.65
C ASN A 16 -10.52 -4.94 -7.72
N LEU A 17 -9.66 -3.92 -7.56
CA LEU A 17 -8.53 -3.67 -8.45
C LEU A 17 -7.58 -4.86 -8.54
N LEU A 18 -7.48 -5.66 -7.47
CA LEU A 18 -6.65 -6.86 -7.41
C LEU A 18 -7.37 -8.13 -7.84
N LEU A 19 -8.71 -8.16 -7.86
CA LEU A 19 -9.47 -9.41 -8.01
C LEU A 19 -10.31 -9.49 -9.28
N ALA A 20 -10.99 -8.41 -9.67
CA ALA A 20 -12.11 -8.49 -10.61
C ALA A 20 -11.72 -8.52 -12.11
N HIS A 21 -10.48 -8.16 -12.45
CA HIS A 21 -10.05 -8.01 -13.85
C HIS A 21 -9.03 -9.06 -14.28
N ALA A 22 -9.21 -9.62 -15.48
CA ALA A 22 -8.24 -10.55 -16.07
C ALA A 22 -6.91 -9.85 -16.41
N ASP A 23 -6.98 -8.65 -16.98
CA ASP A 23 -5.83 -7.79 -17.19
C ASP A 23 -5.72 -6.74 -16.07
N ARG A 24 -4.66 -6.88 -15.27
CA ARG A 24 -4.35 -5.99 -14.14
C ARG A 24 -3.10 -5.14 -14.39
N THR A 25 -2.53 -5.15 -15.59
CA THR A 25 -1.27 -4.45 -15.92
C THR A 25 -1.34 -2.94 -15.72
N ARG A 26 -2.54 -2.37 -15.80
CA ARG A 26 -2.80 -0.93 -15.57
C ARG A 26 -2.53 -0.47 -14.14
N VAL A 27 -2.52 -1.39 -13.17
CA VAL A 27 -2.33 -1.10 -11.74
C VAL A 27 -1.18 -1.93 -11.16
N ILE A 28 -0.94 -3.14 -11.68
CA ILE A 28 0.08 -4.06 -11.19
C ILE A 28 1.22 -4.10 -12.20
N PRO A 29 2.36 -3.43 -11.92
CA PRO A 29 3.56 -3.55 -12.75
C PRO A 29 3.95 -5.02 -12.91
N PRO A 30 4.44 -5.45 -14.09
CA PRO A 30 4.85 -6.84 -14.30
C PRO A 30 5.83 -7.36 -13.24
N ALA A 31 6.76 -6.52 -12.77
CA ALA A 31 7.71 -6.85 -11.72
C ALA A 31 7.08 -7.12 -10.33
N ASN A 32 5.86 -6.64 -10.10
CA ASN A 32 5.17 -6.76 -8.81
C ASN A 32 4.03 -7.78 -8.82
N ARG A 33 3.85 -8.53 -9.93
CA ARG A 33 2.81 -9.56 -10.04
C ARG A 33 2.98 -10.63 -8.97
N GLY A 34 1.90 -10.94 -8.27
CA GLY A 34 1.87 -12.00 -7.27
C GLY A 34 2.61 -11.68 -5.97
N ARG A 35 3.04 -10.43 -5.75
CA ARG A 35 3.75 -10.05 -4.51
C ARG A 35 2.82 -9.68 -3.34
N THR A 36 1.51 -9.56 -3.56
CA THR A 36 0.52 -9.22 -2.51
C THR A 36 0.00 -10.42 -1.73
N TRP A 37 0.60 -11.60 -1.92
CA TRP A 37 0.21 -12.82 -1.22
C TRP A 37 1.44 -13.68 -0.97
N HIS A 38 1.41 -14.45 0.12
CA HIS A 38 2.41 -15.45 0.44
C HIS A 38 1.72 -16.64 1.10
N ALA A 39 1.99 -17.85 0.60
CA ALA A 39 1.24 -19.06 0.92
C ALA A 39 -0.28 -18.82 0.77
N ASN A 40 -1.08 -19.00 1.84
CA ASN A 40 -2.53 -18.80 1.83
C ASN A 40 -2.96 -17.46 2.46
N MET A 41 -2.05 -16.48 2.56
CA MET A 41 -2.31 -15.17 3.16
C MET A 41 -2.25 -14.06 2.09
N LEU A 42 -3.29 -13.24 2.04
CA LEU A 42 -3.32 -12.00 1.27
C LEU A 42 -2.88 -10.83 2.17
N TYR A 43 -2.20 -9.87 1.59
CA TYR A 43 -1.73 -8.66 2.26
C TYR A 43 -2.41 -7.43 1.66
N CYS A 44 -2.71 -6.46 2.52
CA CYS A 44 -3.28 -5.19 2.09
C CYS A 44 -2.24 -4.46 1.21
N PRO A 45 -2.56 -4.08 -0.04
CA PRO A 45 -1.63 -3.36 -0.90
C PRO A 45 -1.63 -1.86 -0.60
N PHE A 46 -0.61 -1.15 -1.08
CA PHE A 46 -0.70 0.29 -1.30
C PHE A 46 -0.23 0.66 -2.70
N LEU A 47 -0.79 1.75 -3.20
CA LEU A 47 -0.48 2.33 -4.50
C LEU A 47 0.38 3.57 -4.35
N VAL A 48 1.26 3.76 -5.32
CA VAL A 48 1.97 5.01 -5.60
C VAL A 48 1.73 5.32 -7.07
N ASP A 49 1.14 6.48 -7.33
CA ASP A 49 0.89 6.99 -8.68
C ASP A 49 -0.03 6.06 -9.48
N GLY A 50 -1.00 5.46 -8.78
CA GLY A 50 -1.93 4.49 -9.35
C GLY A 50 -1.36 3.08 -9.54
N PHE A 51 -0.09 2.85 -9.21
CA PHE A 51 0.56 1.54 -9.36
C PHE A 51 0.87 0.88 -8.02
N LEU A 52 0.73 -0.45 -7.99
CA LEU A 52 1.09 -1.29 -6.85
C LEU A 52 2.56 -1.10 -6.50
N ALA A 53 2.80 -0.57 -5.30
CA ALA A 53 4.13 -0.21 -4.83
C ALA A 53 4.57 -0.99 -3.59
N GLY A 54 3.67 -1.76 -2.97
CA GLY A 54 4.01 -2.59 -1.83
C GLY A 54 2.79 -3.07 -1.07
N VAL A 55 3.03 -3.52 0.15
CA VAL A 55 1.99 -3.99 1.08
C VAL A 55 2.11 -3.32 2.44
N TRP A 56 1.06 -3.42 3.24
CA TRP A 56 1.03 -2.92 4.59
C TRP A 56 0.26 -3.85 5.53
N ARG A 57 0.51 -3.71 6.82
CA ARG A 57 -0.25 -4.38 7.90
C ARG A 57 -0.11 -3.59 9.20
N ILE A 58 -1.14 -3.63 10.04
CA ILE A 58 -1.02 -3.19 11.43
C ILE A 58 -0.40 -4.33 12.25
N ILE A 59 0.74 -4.04 12.89
CA ILE A 59 1.48 -4.98 13.75
C ILE A 59 1.68 -4.29 15.10
N GLY A 60 0.95 -4.74 16.13
CA GLY A 60 0.96 -4.09 17.44
C GLY A 60 0.39 -2.67 17.35
N ASP A 61 1.21 -1.69 17.71
CA ASP A 61 0.88 -0.26 17.73
C ASP A 61 1.33 0.49 16.47
N ALA A 62 1.74 -0.22 15.42
CA ALA A 62 2.28 0.40 14.22
C ALA A 62 1.63 -0.11 12.93
N LEU A 63 1.38 0.83 12.01
CA LEU A 63 1.18 0.52 10.61
C LEU A 63 2.56 0.32 9.96
N VAL A 64 2.85 -0.91 9.55
CA VAL A 64 4.11 -1.29 8.89
C VAL A 64 3.89 -1.34 7.39
N ILE A 65 4.74 -0.63 6.64
CA ILE A 65 4.70 -0.48 5.19
C ILE A 65 5.93 -1.14 4.60
N GLU A 66 5.73 -2.10 3.70
CA GLU A 66 6.79 -2.75 2.93
C GLU A 66 6.72 -2.33 1.46
N PRO A 67 7.58 -1.41 1.01
CA PRO A 67 7.72 -1.10 -0.41
C PRO A 67 8.36 -2.27 -1.17
N PHE A 68 7.90 -2.52 -2.39
CA PHE A 68 8.42 -3.52 -3.29
C PHE A 68 9.70 -3.11 -4.04
N GLY A 69 10.03 -1.82 -3.97
CA GLY A 69 11.26 -1.22 -4.47
C GLY A 69 11.53 0.09 -3.74
N ASP A 70 12.65 0.73 -4.07
CA ASP A 70 13.04 1.97 -3.40
C ASP A 70 12.07 3.11 -3.69
N LEU A 71 11.64 3.79 -2.63
CA LEU A 71 10.88 5.03 -2.70
C LEU A 71 11.83 6.20 -2.43
N THR A 72 11.72 7.25 -3.24
CA THR A 72 12.37 8.54 -2.96
C THR A 72 11.86 9.11 -1.63
N GLU A 73 12.62 10.00 -1.02
CA GLU A 73 12.22 10.66 0.23
C GLU A 73 10.87 11.36 0.11
N ALA A 74 10.66 12.11 -0.99
CA ALA A 74 9.38 12.76 -1.28
C ALA A 74 8.22 11.76 -1.33
N ARG A 75 8.41 10.60 -1.99
CA ARG A 75 7.36 9.60 -2.10
C ARG A 75 7.09 8.89 -0.78
N ARG A 76 8.13 8.67 0.04
CA ARG A 76 7.95 8.17 1.41
C ARG A 76 7.12 9.14 2.24
N ALA A 77 7.38 10.45 2.17
CA ALA A 77 6.60 11.45 2.88
C ALA A 77 5.11 11.42 2.48
N GLU A 78 4.81 11.41 1.18
CA GLU A 78 3.43 11.33 0.68
C GLU A 78 2.70 10.05 1.12
N VAL A 79 3.41 8.91 1.11
CA VAL A 79 2.88 7.62 1.59
C VAL A 79 2.59 7.68 3.09
N THR A 80 3.49 8.27 3.88
CA THR A 80 3.29 8.47 5.32
C THR A 80 2.11 9.39 5.62
N GLU A 81 1.96 10.48 4.88
CA GLU A 81 0.80 11.38 5.03
C GLU A 81 -0.52 10.68 4.70
N GLU A 82 -0.54 9.87 3.63
CA GLU A 82 -1.73 9.08 3.31
C GLU A 82 -2.03 8.03 4.38
N ALA A 83 -1.02 7.34 4.90
CA ALA A 83 -1.19 6.38 5.98
C ALA A 83 -1.80 7.05 7.22
N ALA A 84 -1.31 8.24 7.59
CA ALA A 84 -1.86 9.01 8.70
C ALA A 84 -3.32 9.40 8.47
N ARG A 85 -3.68 9.86 7.25
CA ARG A 85 -5.07 10.17 6.89
C ARG A 85 -5.97 8.94 6.98
N MET A 86 -5.52 7.80 6.47
CA MET A 86 -6.27 6.54 6.55
C MET A 86 -6.50 6.11 8.01
N LEU A 87 -5.44 6.13 8.83
CA LEU A 87 -5.51 5.75 10.24
C LEU A 87 -6.46 6.66 11.03
N GLN A 88 -6.48 7.96 10.75
CA GLN A 88 -7.42 8.90 11.38
C GLN A 88 -8.89 8.55 11.10
N VAL A 89 -9.18 7.96 9.93
CA VAL A 89 -10.53 7.52 9.54
C VAL A 89 -10.86 6.16 10.17
N MET A 90 -9.93 5.20 10.12
CA MET A 90 -10.16 3.84 10.58
C MET A 90 -10.14 3.71 12.12
N HIS A 91 -9.26 4.47 12.77
CA HIS A 91 -8.97 4.38 14.19
C HIS A 91 -8.94 5.77 14.85
N PRO A 92 -10.05 6.52 14.85
CA PRO A 92 -10.05 7.93 15.26
C PRO A 92 -9.70 8.17 16.73
N GLN A 93 -9.69 7.13 17.57
CA GLN A 93 -9.43 7.20 19.01
C GLN A 93 -8.09 6.56 19.42
N GLU A 94 -7.34 6.02 18.46
CA GLU A 94 -6.07 5.34 18.70
C GLU A 94 -4.95 6.05 17.95
N SER A 95 -3.76 6.10 18.54
CA SER A 95 -2.56 6.57 17.87
C SER A 95 -1.75 5.37 17.41
N TYR A 96 -1.37 5.35 16.14
CA TYR A 96 -0.48 4.35 15.57
C TYR A 96 0.82 5.01 15.13
N ASP A 97 1.93 4.31 15.34
CA ASP A 97 3.19 4.64 14.68
C ASP A 97 3.14 4.25 13.19
N ILE A 98 3.92 4.90 12.35
CA ILE A 98 4.02 4.57 10.91
C ILE A 98 5.47 4.22 10.62
N ARG A 99 5.70 2.95 10.26
CA ARG A 99 7.05 2.40 10.07
C ARG A 99 7.19 1.82 8.67
N PHE A 100 8.36 2.00 8.08
CA PHE A 100 8.75 1.23 6.90
C PHE A 100 9.56 0.00 7.34
N GLY A 101 9.18 -1.19 6.88
CA GLY A 101 9.81 -2.44 7.29
C GLY A 101 9.19 -3.66 6.60
N THR A 102 9.62 -4.85 7.02
CA THR A 102 9.14 -6.11 6.46
C THR A 102 7.75 -6.47 7.00
N VAL A 103 6.84 -6.82 6.10
CA VAL A 103 5.46 -7.26 6.33
C VAL A 103 5.27 -8.71 5.88
N ILE A 104 5.84 -9.07 4.74
CA ILE A 104 5.84 -10.43 4.19
C ILE A 104 7.01 -11.20 4.81
N PRO A 105 6.76 -12.36 5.45
CA PRO A 105 7.80 -13.16 6.11
C PRO A 105 8.74 -13.85 5.12
#